data_AF-A0A1S8B378-F1
#
_entry.id   AF-A0A1S8B378-F1
#
_cell.length_a   1.000
_cell.length_b   1.000
_cell.length_c   1.000
_cell.angle_alpha   90.00
_cell.angle_beta   90.00
_cell.angle_gamma   90.00
#
_symmetry.space_group_name_H-M   'P 1'
#
loop_
_entity.id
_entity.type
_entity.pdbx_description
1 polymer ?
#
loop_
_entity_poly.entity_id
_entity_poly.type
_entity_poly.pdbx_seq_one_letter_code
_entity_poly.pdbx_strand_id
1 'polypeptide(L)'
;APSDWINAATLTSQALAAAVPTGYAAAPSFTNLAGAVQQMGYLTVKTLDSYDPAQCASYCNNEPLCMGFNVYFERDPSEDTSCDAEGNPDSITTIACTLYAYHVAASKATNTGQYRDNFQVVITGSNGYNKASSKESFPSIEGYQAPQNFENACVNAPTYHNFDSYITYTTYTDAYDPRVCAKACDAQTKYDKEHPNSDGEYKACNYFVSYVMAKNEEPQGLFCALYSLPWNATYAVNDGYSWGSDKYTIYNSLAYTVSTDLDFGNNAEIDDFVYTN
;
A
#
# COMPACT_ATOMS: atom_id res chain seq x y z
N ALA A 1 5.67 15.04 33.56
CA ALA A 1 6.42 13.84 33.14
C ALA A 1 5.99 13.42 31.73
N PRO A 2 6.77 12.58 31.01
CA PRO A 2 6.37 12.09 29.68
C PRO A 2 4.99 11.41 29.67
N SER A 3 4.64 10.70 30.75
CA SER A 3 3.31 10.12 30.95
C SER A 3 2.16 11.14 30.95
N ASP A 4 2.40 12.34 31.49
CA ASP A 4 1.40 13.41 31.51
C ASP A 4 1.27 14.04 30.13
N TRP A 5 2.40 14.16 29.41
CA TRP A 5 2.43 14.71 28.06
C TRP A 5 1.66 13.83 27.07
N ILE A 6 1.85 12.50 27.12
CA ILE A 6 1.11 11.56 26.26
C ILE A 6 -0.41 11.71 26.42
N ASN A 7 -0.88 12.00 27.64
CA ASN A 7 -2.29 12.11 27.96
C ASN A 7 -2.83 13.56 27.91
N ALA A 8 -2.02 14.52 27.49
CA ALA A 8 -2.40 15.93 27.49
C ALA A 8 -3.62 16.17 26.58
N ALA A 9 -4.72 16.66 27.18
CA ALA A 9 -5.97 16.90 26.47
C ALA A 9 -5.81 17.90 25.30
N THR A 10 -4.86 18.84 25.40
CA THR A 10 -4.52 19.80 24.34
C THR A 10 -3.97 19.13 23.07
N LEU A 11 -3.43 17.91 23.18
CA LEU A 11 -2.93 17.12 22.06
C LEU A 11 -3.98 16.10 21.62
N THR A 12 -4.47 15.29 22.55
CA THR A 12 -5.38 14.17 22.23
C THR A 12 -6.73 14.65 21.68
N SER A 13 -7.25 15.79 22.14
CA SER A 13 -8.49 16.35 21.59
C SER A 13 -8.37 16.81 20.14
N GLN A 14 -7.19 17.29 19.71
CA GLN A 14 -6.96 17.65 18.31
C GLN A 14 -7.01 16.42 17.42
N ALA A 15 -6.32 15.34 17.82
CA ALA A 15 -6.35 14.07 17.08
C ALA A 15 -7.76 13.46 17.02
N LEU A 16 -8.51 13.48 18.13
CA LEU A 16 -9.88 12.97 18.19
C LEU A 16 -10.87 13.79 17.35
N ALA A 17 -10.66 15.10 17.24
CA ALA A 17 -11.54 16.00 16.48
C ALA A 17 -11.15 16.12 15.00
N ALA A 18 -10.01 15.57 14.60
CA ALA A 18 -9.47 15.76 13.26
C ALA A 18 -10.34 15.08 12.19
N ALA A 19 -10.71 15.84 11.16
CA ALA A 19 -11.50 15.35 10.04
C ALA A 19 -10.68 14.43 9.12
N VAL A 20 -11.38 13.52 8.43
CA VAL A 20 -10.80 12.70 7.36
C VAL A 20 -10.62 13.58 6.12
N PRO A 21 -9.41 13.64 5.53
CA PRO A 21 -9.18 14.42 4.30
C PRO A 21 -9.94 13.89 3.09
N THR A 22 -10.28 14.78 2.17
CA THR A 22 -10.91 14.40 0.89
C THR A 22 -10.03 13.44 0.09
N GLY A 23 -10.61 12.36 -0.43
CA GLY A 23 -9.88 11.32 -1.17
C GLY A 23 -9.19 10.28 -0.27
N TYR A 24 -9.36 10.37 1.05
CA TYR A 24 -8.82 9.44 2.03
C TYR A 24 -9.94 8.80 2.88
N ALA A 25 -9.62 7.67 3.49
CA ALA A 25 -10.37 7.02 4.54
C ALA A 25 -9.53 6.96 5.83
N ALA A 26 -10.17 7.05 6.99
CA ALA A 26 -9.51 6.74 8.25
C ALA A 26 -9.12 5.25 8.27
N ALA A 27 -7.89 4.95 8.68
CA ALA A 27 -7.47 3.57 8.84
C ALA A 27 -8.22 2.92 10.01
N PRO A 28 -8.68 1.66 9.89
CA PRO A 28 -9.46 1.00 10.94
C PRO A 28 -8.74 1.03 12.29
N SER A 29 -9.45 1.47 13.33
CA SER A 29 -8.94 1.57 14.71
C SER A 29 -7.68 2.42 14.88
N PHE A 30 -7.37 3.30 13.92
CA PHE A 30 -6.16 4.13 13.96
C PHE A 30 -6.48 5.59 14.29
N THR A 31 -6.92 5.83 15.51
CA THR A 31 -7.24 7.18 16.00
C THR A 31 -6.69 7.40 17.39
N ASN A 32 -5.98 8.51 17.57
CA ASN A 32 -5.41 8.96 18.84
C ASN A 32 -4.58 7.88 19.55
N LEU A 33 -3.75 7.14 18.80
CA LEU A 33 -2.85 6.13 19.37
C LEU A 33 -1.58 6.78 19.94
N ALA A 34 -0.94 6.09 20.88
CA ALA A 34 0.30 6.53 21.54
C ALA A 34 1.56 5.95 20.85
N GLY A 35 1.60 6.03 19.52
CA GLY A 35 2.74 5.57 18.72
C GLY A 35 2.62 5.94 17.24
N ALA A 36 3.75 6.18 16.58
CA ALA A 36 3.82 6.39 15.14
C ALA A 36 3.97 5.07 14.38
N VAL A 37 3.66 5.09 13.09
CA VAL A 37 3.76 3.91 12.24
C VAL A 37 5.22 3.46 12.10
N GLN A 38 5.47 2.18 12.25
CA GLN A 38 6.73 1.52 11.93
C GLN A 38 6.44 0.30 11.04
N GLN A 39 6.48 0.51 9.73
CA GLN A 39 6.20 -0.52 8.73
C GLN A 39 7.03 -0.30 7.45
N MET A 40 6.95 -1.26 6.53
CA MET A 40 7.55 -1.19 5.19
C MET A 40 6.99 -0.04 4.33
N GLY A 41 7.76 0.35 3.32
CA GLY A 41 7.38 1.42 2.40
C GLY A 41 7.35 2.82 3.02
N TYR A 42 8.12 3.09 4.08
CA TYR A 42 8.32 4.46 4.55
C TYR A 42 8.92 5.31 3.42
N LEU A 43 8.28 6.45 3.12
CA LEU A 43 8.74 7.38 2.07
C LEU A 43 9.51 8.55 2.68
N THR A 44 8.85 9.31 3.56
CA THR A 44 9.41 10.52 4.16
C THR A 44 8.59 10.96 5.36
N VAL A 45 9.16 11.86 6.17
CA VAL A 45 8.47 12.65 7.18
C VAL A 45 8.43 14.12 6.75
N LYS A 46 7.34 14.81 7.09
CA LYS A 46 7.17 16.27 7.00
C LYS A 46 6.75 16.78 8.37
N THR A 47 7.13 18.00 8.70
CA THR A 47 6.65 18.71 9.89
C THR A 47 5.45 19.58 9.52
N LEU A 48 4.48 19.69 10.41
CA LEU A 48 3.31 20.56 10.27
C LEU A 48 3.34 21.67 11.33
N ASP A 49 2.78 22.83 10.99
CA ASP A 49 2.61 23.95 11.93
C ASP A 49 1.43 23.74 12.89
N SER A 50 0.45 22.92 12.47
CA SER A 50 -0.74 22.55 13.24
C SER A 50 -1.14 21.11 12.95
N TYR A 51 -2.00 20.52 13.79
CA TYR A 51 -2.52 19.17 13.56
C TYR A 51 -3.54 19.18 12.41
N ASP A 52 -3.03 19.07 11.18
CA ASP A 52 -3.81 19.17 9.95
C ASP A 52 -3.60 17.95 9.04
N PRO A 53 -4.47 16.94 9.12
CA PRO A 53 -4.44 15.81 8.21
C PRO A 53 -4.65 16.20 6.74
N ALA A 54 -5.35 17.29 6.43
CA ALA A 54 -5.56 17.71 5.05
C ALA A 54 -4.26 18.24 4.42
N GLN A 55 -3.44 18.95 5.18
CA GLN A 55 -2.09 19.33 4.75
C GLN A 55 -1.21 18.10 4.54
N CYS A 56 -1.27 17.10 5.42
CA CYS A 56 -0.52 15.85 5.25
C CYS A 56 -1.00 15.05 4.02
N ALA A 57 -2.31 15.01 3.76
CA ALA A 57 -2.88 14.44 2.54
C ALA A 57 -2.39 15.17 1.28
N SER A 58 -2.26 16.50 1.31
CA SER A 58 -1.66 17.26 0.20
C SER A 58 -0.21 16.85 -0.05
N TYR A 59 0.60 16.63 0.98
CA TYR A 59 1.95 16.10 0.83
C TYR A 59 1.93 14.69 0.23
N CYS A 60 1.07 13.79 0.72
CA CYS A 60 0.93 12.45 0.18
C CYS A 60 0.48 12.46 -1.29
N ASN A 61 -0.41 13.37 -1.70
CA ASN A 61 -0.82 13.48 -3.10
C ASN A 61 0.29 13.96 -4.04
N ASN A 62 1.25 14.72 -3.53
CA ASN A 62 2.40 15.20 -4.28
C ASN A 62 3.64 14.29 -4.17
N GLU A 63 3.63 13.34 -3.23
CA GLU A 63 4.70 12.37 -3.04
C GLU A 63 4.42 11.13 -3.92
N PRO A 64 5.28 10.82 -4.91
CA PRO A 64 5.11 9.64 -5.74
C PRO A 64 4.95 8.37 -4.89
N LEU A 65 4.04 7.48 -5.31
CA LEU A 65 3.76 6.19 -4.68
C LEU A 65 3.10 6.26 -3.29
N CYS A 66 2.83 7.44 -2.73
CA CYS A 66 2.19 7.51 -1.41
C CYS A 66 0.76 6.96 -1.44
N MET A 67 0.49 6.01 -0.54
CA MET A 67 -0.78 5.29 -0.40
C MET A 67 -1.44 5.52 0.96
N GLY A 68 -0.68 5.96 1.96
CA GLY A 68 -1.20 6.28 3.28
C GLY A 68 -0.22 7.12 4.09
N PHE A 69 -0.69 7.66 5.19
CA PHE A 69 0.13 8.48 6.08
C PHE A 69 -0.36 8.39 7.53
N ASN A 70 0.51 8.72 8.48
CA ASN A 70 0.08 8.98 9.86
C ASN A 70 0.50 10.38 10.31
N VAL A 71 -0.39 11.05 11.04
CA VAL A 71 -0.15 12.36 11.66
C VAL A 71 -0.11 12.16 13.16
N TYR A 72 0.88 12.74 13.84
CA TYR A 72 1.07 12.55 15.28
C TYR A 72 1.82 13.70 15.92
N PHE A 73 1.69 13.81 17.24
CA PHE A 73 2.52 14.68 18.06
C PHE A 73 3.72 13.89 18.58
N GLU A 74 4.91 14.45 18.47
CA GLU A 74 6.15 13.94 19.06
C GLU A 74 6.69 14.94 20.09
N ARG A 75 7.03 14.44 21.29
CA ARG A 75 7.74 15.23 22.30
C ARG A 75 9.22 15.19 21.97
N ASP A 76 9.74 16.31 21.49
CA ASP A 76 11.16 16.46 21.15
C ASP A 76 11.88 17.38 22.14
N PRO A 77 13.20 17.19 22.33
CA PRO A 77 13.98 18.13 23.11
C PRO A 77 14.11 19.47 22.36
N SER A 78 14.05 20.59 23.07
CA SER A 78 14.19 21.94 22.50
C SER A 78 15.59 22.23 21.95
N GLU A 79 16.57 21.47 22.40
CA GLU A 79 17.97 21.52 21.98
C GLU A 79 18.59 20.11 22.04
N ASP A 80 19.83 19.97 21.56
CA ASP A 80 20.56 18.70 21.67
C ASP A 80 20.73 18.33 23.15
N THR A 81 20.40 17.08 23.53
CA THR A 81 20.43 16.63 24.92
C THR A 81 21.83 16.67 25.52
N SER A 82 22.88 16.62 24.69
CA SER A 82 24.26 16.77 25.13
C SER A 82 24.65 18.21 25.53
N CYS A 83 23.84 19.20 25.16
CA CYS A 83 24.04 20.61 25.53
C CYS A 83 23.40 20.96 26.88
N ASP A 84 22.50 20.12 27.40
CA ASP A 84 21.90 20.26 28.71
C ASP A 84 22.69 19.47 29.77
N ALA A 85 22.96 20.10 30.92
CA ALA A 85 23.79 19.49 31.97
C ALA A 85 23.11 18.27 32.63
N GLU A 86 21.78 18.22 32.61
CA GLU A 86 21.00 17.09 33.14
C GLU A 86 20.65 16.07 32.05
N GLY A 87 20.98 16.34 30.78
CA GLY A 87 20.59 15.52 29.64
C GLY A 87 19.07 15.47 29.39
N ASN A 88 18.32 16.44 29.92
CA ASN A 88 16.87 16.52 29.86
C ASN A 88 16.41 17.99 29.68
N PRO A 89 16.65 18.59 28.51
CA PRO A 89 16.22 19.96 28.22
C PRO A 89 14.69 20.09 28.20
N ASP A 90 14.22 21.34 28.14
CA ASP A 90 12.80 21.64 27.92
C ASP A 90 12.28 20.96 26.66
N SER A 91 11.02 20.51 26.67
CA SER A 91 10.43 19.86 25.49
C SER A 91 9.71 20.84 24.59
N ILE A 92 9.85 20.63 23.28
CA ILE A 92 8.94 21.13 22.25
C ILE A 92 7.98 20.03 21.80
N THR A 93 6.91 20.45 21.11
CA THR A 93 5.98 19.53 20.45
C THR A 93 6.16 19.65 18.96
N THR A 94 6.66 18.59 18.33
CA THR A 94 6.72 18.45 16.87
C THR A 94 5.43 17.80 16.39
N ILE A 95 4.85 18.31 15.31
CA ILE A 95 3.72 17.67 14.63
C ILE A 95 4.26 17.03 13.37
N ALA A 96 4.28 15.70 13.35
CA ALA A 96 4.87 14.93 12.26
C ALA A 96 3.78 14.35 11.35
N CYS A 97 4.08 14.33 10.06
CA CYS A 97 3.32 13.74 8.97
C CYS A 97 4.23 12.76 8.23
N THR A 98 4.07 11.47 8.47
CA THR A 98 4.88 10.40 7.87
C THR A 98 4.10 9.73 6.75
N LEU A 99 4.74 9.62 5.58
CA LEU A 99 4.14 9.13 4.35
C LEU A 99 4.62 7.70 4.05
N TYR A 100 3.73 6.85 3.55
CA TYR A 100 4.00 5.45 3.26
C TYR A 100 3.51 5.05 1.86
N ALA A 101 4.28 4.19 1.21
CA ALA A 101 4.00 3.59 -0.09
C ALA A 101 3.01 2.41 -0.04
N TYR A 102 2.52 2.08 1.15
CA TYR A 102 1.43 1.16 1.41
C TYR A 102 0.41 1.82 2.34
N HIS A 103 -0.78 1.22 2.46
CA HIS A 103 -1.74 1.65 3.45
C HIS A 103 -1.16 1.47 4.87
N VAL A 104 -1.46 2.39 5.78
CA VAL A 104 -1.06 2.33 7.18
C VAL A 104 -2.09 1.55 8.00
N ALA A 105 -1.60 0.82 9.00
CA ALA A 105 -2.42 0.01 9.91
C ALA A 105 -2.20 0.40 11.38
N ALA A 106 -3.27 0.39 12.18
CA ALA A 106 -3.21 0.70 13.61
C ALA A 106 -2.23 -0.20 14.39
N SER A 107 -2.16 -1.49 14.02
CA SER A 107 -1.23 -2.46 14.60
C SER A 107 0.24 -2.11 14.40
N LYS A 108 0.55 -1.18 13.48
CA LYS A 108 1.89 -0.68 13.20
C LYS A 108 2.24 0.61 13.90
N ALA A 109 1.33 1.18 14.70
CA ALA A 109 1.61 2.31 15.59
C ALA A 109 2.52 1.91 16.77
N THR A 110 3.65 1.27 16.49
CA THR A 110 4.53 0.63 17.48
C THR A 110 5.77 1.45 17.83
N ASN A 111 6.09 2.49 17.07
CA ASN A 111 7.11 3.44 17.47
C ASN A 111 6.54 4.36 18.56
N THR A 112 6.84 4.05 19.82
CA THR A 112 6.38 4.82 20.98
C THR A 112 7.40 5.85 21.48
N GLY A 113 8.47 6.07 20.70
CA GLY A 113 9.60 6.93 21.04
C GLY A 113 10.77 6.19 21.67
N GLN A 114 11.78 6.94 22.11
CA GLN A 114 13.01 6.42 22.71
C GLN A 114 13.59 7.41 23.73
N TYR A 115 14.53 6.94 24.55
CA TYR A 115 15.36 7.84 25.35
C TYR A 115 16.50 8.44 24.50
N ARG A 116 16.77 9.73 24.73
CA ARG A 116 17.97 10.47 24.30
C ARG A 116 18.57 11.04 25.59
N ASP A 117 19.65 10.43 26.09
CA ASP A 117 20.14 10.66 27.46
C ASP A 117 19.02 10.49 28.50
N ASN A 118 18.72 11.53 29.30
CA ASN A 118 17.65 11.51 30.29
C ASN A 118 16.32 12.05 29.74
N PHE A 119 16.29 12.53 28.49
CA PHE A 119 15.07 12.99 27.83
C PHE A 119 14.34 11.83 27.18
N GLN A 120 13.07 11.64 27.53
CA GLN A 120 12.21 10.65 26.87
C GLN A 120 11.42 11.30 25.71
N VAL A 121 11.73 10.90 24.48
CA VAL A 121 10.87 11.14 23.32
C VAL A 121 9.67 10.22 23.43
N VAL A 122 8.47 10.79 23.27
CA VAL A 122 7.21 10.06 23.33
C VAL A 122 6.26 10.57 22.26
N ILE A 123 5.33 9.71 21.84
CA ILE A 123 4.40 10.00 20.75
C ILE A 123 2.96 9.86 21.24
N THR A 124 2.07 10.77 20.80
CA THR A 124 0.64 10.71 21.09
C THR A 124 -0.20 11.33 19.97
N GLY A 125 -1.51 11.18 20.06
CA GLY A 125 -2.44 11.75 19.09
C GLY A 125 -2.20 11.24 17.68
N SER A 126 -1.81 9.97 17.53
CA SER A 126 -1.47 9.40 16.23
C SER A 126 -2.72 8.91 15.50
N ASN A 127 -3.01 9.49 14.32
CA ASN A 127 -4.08 9.07 13.42
C ASN A 127 -3.49 8.53 12.11
N GLY A 128 -4.08 7.47 11.57
CA GLY A 128 -3.71 6.91 10.26
C GLY A 128 -4.79 7.13 9.20
N TYR A 129 -4.36 7.45 7.98
CA TYR A 129 -5.24 7.72 6.84
C TYR A 129 -4.70 7.04 5.58
N ASN A 130 -5.59 6.43 4.80
CA ASN A 130 -5.27 5.68 3.59
C ASN A 130 -5.99 6.29 2.39
N LYS A 131 -5.36 6.31 1.21
CA LYS A 131 -6.03 6.73 -0.02
C LYS A 131 -7.27 5.87 -0.24
N ALA A 132 -8.37 6.51 -0.62
CA ALA A 132 -9.65 5.82 -0.84
C ALA A 132 -9.66 4.99 -2.13
N SER A 133 -8.81 5.32 -3.10
CA SER A 133 -8.62 4.55 -4.34
C SER A 133 -7.19 4.67 -4.84
N SER A 134 -6.58 3.55 -5.23
CA SER A 134 -5.25 3.51 -5.83
C SER A 134 -5.23 3.91 -7.30
N LYS A 135 -6.36 3.80 -8.01
CA LYS A 135 -6.49 4.09 -9.44
C LYS A 135 -5.99 5.49 -9.81
N GLU A 136 -6.31 6.48 -8.97
CA GLU A 136 -5.91 7.88 -9.18
C GLU A 136 -4.39 8.06 -9.23
N SER A 137 -3.63 7.17 -8.58
CA SER A 137 -2.17 7.24 -8.56
C SER A 137 -1.52 6.52 -9.76
N PHE A 138 -2.26 5.64 -10.44
CA PHE A 138 -1.74 4.82 -11.56
C PHE A 138 -2.73 4.71 -12.72
N PRO A 139 -3.08 5.82 -13.39
CA PRO A 139 -4.11 5.85 -14.42
C PRO A 139 -3.72 5.12 -15.72
N SER A 140 -2.43 4.90 -15.98
CA SER A 140 -1.93 4.21 -17.18
C SER A 140 -0.51 3.68 -16.99
N ILE A 141 -0.17 2.62 -17.72
CA ILE A 141 1.18 2.09 -17.85
C ILE A 141 1.47 1.92 -19.34
N GLU A 142 2.65 2.33 -19.80
CA GLU A 142 3.05 2.16 -21.20
C GLU A 142 2.98 0.67 -21.61
N GLY A 143 2.40 0.38 -22.77
CA GLY A 143 2.18 -0.98 -23.26
C GLY A 143 0.92 -1.67 -22.71
N TYR A 144 0.17 -1.00 -21.82
CA TYR A 144 -1.06 -1.51 -21.22
C TYR A 144 -2.23 -0.55 -21.42
N GLN A 145 -3.43 -1.12 -21.47
CA GLN A 145 -4.67 -0.36 -21.41
C GLN A 145 -4.82 0.32 -20.03
N ALA A 146 -5.71 1.32 -19.95
CA ALA A 146 -6.08 1.91 -18.66
C ALA A 146 -6.61 0.82 -17.70
N PRO A 147 -6.25 0.87 -16.41
CA PRO A 147 -6.58 -0.23 -15.51
C PRO A 147 -8.07 -0.31 -15.21
N GLN A 148 -8.53 -1.53 -15.07
CA GLN A 148 -9.74 -1.80 -14.31
C GLN A 148 -9.42 -1.65 -12.83
N ASN A 149 -10.31 -1.02 -12.08
CA ASN A 149 -10.19 -0.89 -10.64
C ASN A 149 -11.10 -1.91 -9.96
N PHE A 150 -10.50 -2.83 -9.22
CA PHE A 150 -11.19 -3.88 -8.48
C PHE A 150 -11.26 -3.57 -6.97
N GLU A 151 -10.75 -2.42 -6.55
CA GLU A 151 -10.73 -1.94 -5.17
C GLU A 151 -10.11 -2.98 -4.22
N ASN A 152 -10.94 -3.75 -3.51
CA ASN A 152 -10.54 -4.69 -2.47
C ASN A 152 -10.73 -6.17 -2.90
N ALA A 153 -10.79 -6.44 -4.19
CA ALA A 153 -10.91 -7.80 -4.73
C ALA A 153 -9.89 -8.07 -5.82
N CYS A 154 -9.48 -9.32 -5.96
CA CYS A 154 -8.64 -9.83 -7.04
C CYS A 154 -9.41 -10.87 -7.85
N VAL A 155 -8.86 -11.22 -9.00
CA VAL A 155 -9.47 -12.16 -9.94
C VAL A 155 -9.42 -13.57 -9.40
N ASN A 156 -10.57 -14.25 -9.42
CA ASN A 156 -10.66 -15.70 -9.40
C ASN A 156 -10.90 -16.17 -10.84
N ALA A 157 -9.80 -16.42 -11.57
CA ALA A 157 -9.86 -16.69 -13.00
C ALA A 157 -10.53 -18.04 -13.26
N PRO A 158 -11.57 -18.10 -14.12
CA PRO A 158 -12.08 -19.38 -14.59
C PRO A 158 -11.10 -20.00 -15.59
N THR A 159 -11.32 -21.27 -15.91
CA THR A 159 -10.70 -21.87 -17.09
C THR A 159 -11.47 -21.47 -18.35
N TYR A 160 -10.76 -21.36 -19.47
CA TYR A 160 -11.35 -21.17 -20.80
C TYR A 160 -11.04 -22.41 -21.64
N HIS A 161 -12.05 -23.16 -22.09
CA HIS A 161 -11.84 -24.45 -22.77
C HIS A 161 -10.91 -25.43 -22.01
N ASN A 162 -10.95 -25.42 -20.66
CA ASN A 162 -10.04 -26.15 -19.76
C ASN A 162 -8.60 -25.61 -19.67
N PHE A 163 -8.27 -24.55 -20.41
CA PHE A 163 -7.03 -23.81 -20.23
C PHE A 163 -7.08 -22.96 -18.95
N ASP A 164 -6.13 -23.19 -18.05
CA ASP A 164 -5.89 -22.32 -16.90
C ASP A 164 -5.02 -21.14 -17.33
N SER A 165 -5.60 -19.94 -17.32
CA SER A 165 -4.89 -18.72 -17.72
C SER A 165 -3.86 -18.24 -16.70
N TYR A 166 -3.89 -18.72 -15.45
CA TYR A 166 -2.92 -18.32 -14.45
C TYR A 166 -1.51 -18.80 -14.83
N ILE A 167 -0.53 -17.91 -14.71
CA ILE A 167 0.88 -18.21 -14.99
C ILE A 167 1.60 -18.40 -13.67
N THR A 168 1.70 -17.33 -12.90
CA THR A 168 2.45 -17.26 -11.65
C THR A 168 2.11 -15.97 -10.90
N TYR A 169 2.75 -15.76 -9.75
CA TYR A 169 2.78 -14.48 -9.08
C TYR A 169 4.20 -14.12 -8.65
N THR A 170 4.45 -12.83 -8.48
CA THR A 170 5.65 -12.31 -7.84
C THR A 170 5.27 -11.25 -6.81
N THR A 171 6.15 -10.98 -5.84
CA THR A 171 5.90 -10.05 -4.74
C THR A 171 7.03 -9.05 -4.55
N TYR A 172 6.68 -7.86 -4.07
CA TYR A 172 7.60 -6.76 -3.80
C TYR A 172 7.25 -6.08 -2.46
N THR A 173 8.26 -5.68 -1.70
CA THR A 173 8.08 -5.03 -0.39
C THR A 173 8.51 -3.56 -0.34
N ASP A 174 8.98 -3.02 -1.46
CA ASP A 174 9.50 -1.65 -1.51
C ASP A 174 8.35 -0.62 -1.52
N ALA A 175 7.40 -0.78 -2.46
CA ALA A 175 6.28 0.12 -2.65
C ALA A 175 5.13 -0.56 -3.40
N TYR A 176 3.91 -0.02 -3.27
CA TYR A 176 2.85 -0.27 -4.23
C TYR A 176 3.14 0.51 -5.52
N ASP A 177 3.75 -0.15 -6.50
CA ASP A 177 4.00 0.38 -7.84
C ASP A 177 3.66 -0.67 -8.92
N PRO A 178 2.46 -0.64 -9.51
CA PRO A 178 2.04 -1.57 -10.56
C PRO A 178 2.98 -1.64 -11.79
N ARG A 179 3.85 -0.64 -12.01
CA ARG A 179 4.83 -0.66 -13.12
C ARG A 179 5.87 -1.78 -12.97
N VAL A 180 6.13 -2.25 -11.75
CA VAL A 180 7.01 -3.42 -11.56
C VAL A 180 6.32 -4.73 -11.97
N CYS A 181 4.98 -4.80 -11.84
CA CYS A 181 4.19 -5.94 -12.32
C CYS A 181 4.19 -6.02 -13.85
N ALA A 182 4.11 -4.87 -14.53
CA ALA A 182 4.24 -4.81 -15.99
C ALA A 182 5.60 -5.37 -16.45
N LYS A 183 6.71 -4.92 -15.83
CA LYS A 183 8.04 -5.47 -16.14
C LYS A 183 8.15 -6.97 -15.85
N ALA A 184 7.52 -7.46 -14.78
CA ALA A 184 7.48 -8.88 -14.47
C ALA A 184 6.71 -9.67 -15.52
N CYS A 185 5.58 -9.14 -16.01
CA CYS A 185 4.77 -9.71 -17.07
C CYS A 185 5.55 -9.81 -18.40
N ASP A 186 6.27 -8.76 -18.78
CA ASP A 186 7.15 -8.76 -19.97
C ASP A 186 8.27 -9.80 -19.85
N ALA A 187 8.94 -9.84 -18.69
CA ALA A 187 10.02 -10.77 -18.42
C ALA A 187 9.53 -12.23 -18.43
N GLN A 188 8.35 -12.49 -17.85
CA GLN A 188 7.74 -13.82 -17.83
C GLN A 188 7.39 -14.28 -19.24
N THR A 189 6.76 -13.41 -20.05
CA THR A 189 6.45 -13.70 -21.46
C THR A 189 7.71 -14.07 -22.24
N LYS A 190 8.78 -13.29 -22.09
CA LYS A 190 10.06 -13.57 -22.76
C LYS A 190 10.62 -14.92 -22.33
N TYR A 191 10.63 -15.20 -21.03
CA TYR A 191 11.16 -16.46 -20.50
C TYR A 191 10.37 -17.67 -21.02
N ASP A 192 9.04 -17.63 -20.96
CA ASP A 192 8.18 -18.74 -21.39
C ASP A 192 8.30 -18.98 -22.90
N LYS A 193 8.47 -17.92 -23.70
CA LYS A 193 8.73 -18.03 -25.14
C LYS A 193 10.10 -18.65 -25.46
N GLU A 194 11.11 -18.43 -24.63
CA GLU A 194 12.44 -19.04 -24.76
C GLU A 194 12.45 -20.50 -24.24
N HIS A 195 11.47 -20.90 -23.43
CA HIS A 195 11.35 -22.22 -22.81
C HIS A 195 9.96 -22.83 -23.02
N PRO A 196 9.51 -23.02 -24.28
CA PRO A 196 8.19 -23.57 -24.55
C PRO A 196 8.09 -25.03 -24.11
N ASN A 197 6.87 -25.51 -23.98
CA ASN A 197 6.53 -26.92 -23.80
C ASN A 197 7.02 -27.75 -25.00
N SER A 198 6.99 -29.08 -24.87
CA SER A 198 7.48 -30.00 -25.92
C SER A 198 6.72 -29.91 -27.25
N ASP A 199 5.47 -29.44 -27.22
CA ASP A 199 4.63 -29.15 -28.38
C ASP A 199 4.85 -27.75 -28.98
N GLY A 200 5.69 -26.93 -28.35
CA GLY A 200 5.99 -25.56 -28.78
C GLY A 200 5.03 -24.50 -28.21
N GLU A 201 4.07 -24.90 -27.37
CA GLU A 201 3.18 -23.98 -26.67
C GLU A 201 3.89 -23.29 -25.50
N TYR A 202 3.50 -22.05 -25.20
CA TYR A 202 3.97 -21.31 -24.03
C TYR A 202 2.86 -20.43 -23.46
N LYS A 203 3.07 -19.89 -22.26
CA LYS A 203 2.14 -18.92 -21.65
C LYS A 203 2.72 -17.52 -21.75
N ALA A 204 2.23 -16.70 -22.68
CA ALA A 204 2.53 -15.27 -22.64
C ALA A 204 1.74 -14.61 -21.51
N CYS A 205 2.29 -13.58 -20.88
CA CYS A 205 1.57 -12.75 -19.93
C CYS A 205 0.93 -11.57 -20.68
N ASN A 206 -0.39 -11.63 -20.84
CA ASN A 206 -1.18 -10.58 -21.50
C ASN A 206 -1.94 -9.71 -20.49
N TYR A 207 -1.99 -10.13 -19.23
CA TYR A 207 -2.78 -9.51 -18.20
C TYR A 207 -2.12 -9.69 -16.84
N PHE A 208 -2.17 -8.67 -16.00
CA PHE A 208 -1.78 -8.80 -14.60
C PHE A 208 -2.74 -8.07 -13.67
N VAL A 209 -2.85 -8.58 -12.45
CA VAL A 209 -3.53 -7.92 -11.34
C VAL A 209 -2.50 -7.55 -10.28
N SER A 210 -2.33 -6.26 -10.04
CA SER A 210 -1.50 -5.70 -8.99
C SER A 210 -2.36 -5.39 -7.77
N TYR A 211 -2.05 -5.95 -6.61
CA TYR A 211 -2.79 -5.70 -5.37
C TYR A 211 -1.89 -5.76 -4.15
N VAL A 212 -2.32 -5.15 -3.05
CA VAL A 212 -1.70 -5.31 -1.74
C VAL A 212 -2.41 -6.44 -1.01
N MET A 213 -1.65 -7.44 -0.56
CA MET A 213 -2.15 -8.42 0.41
C MET A 213 -1.90 -7.86 1.82
N ALA A 214 -2.94 -7.79 2.64
CA ALA A 214 -2.83 -7.38 4.03
C ALA A 214 -3.15 -8.55 4.95
N LYS A 215 -2.37 -8.73 6.01
CA LYS A 215 -2.60 -9.70 7.09
C LYS A 215 -3.05 -8.94 8.33
N ASN A 216 -4.30 -9.12 8.78
CA ASN A 216 -4.86 -8.38 9.91
C ASN A 216 -4.65 -6.86 9.76
N GLU A 217 -5.02 -6.32 8.59
CA GLU A 217 -4.80 -4.94 8.16
C GLU A 217 -3.34 -4.55 7.86
N GLU A 218 -2.34 -5.33 8.26
CA GLU A 218 -0.93 -5.03 7.99
C GLU A 218 -0.55 -5.34 6.54
N PRO A 219 -0.04 -4.37 5.76
CA PRO A 219 0.43 -4.65 4.40
C PRO A 219 1.59 -5.65 4.41
N GLN A 220 1.48 -6.70 3.59
CA GLN A 220 2.52 -7.72 3.39
C GLN A 220 3.36 -7.48 2.12
N GLY A 221 2.93 -6.55 1.26
CA GLY A 221 3.60 -6.21 0.02
C GLY A 221 2.67 -6.10 -1.16
N LEU A 222 3.25 -5.69 -2.29
CA LEU A 222 2.64 -5.71 -3.60
C LEU A 222 2.72 -7.13 -4.14
N PHE A 223 1.60 -7.65 -4.61
CA PHE A 223 1.47 -8.91 -5.31
C PHE A 223 1.11 -8.62 -6.77
N CYS A 224 1.81 -9.27 -7.69
CA CYS A 224 1.58 -9.21 -9.12
C CYS A 224 1.16 -10.59 -9.59
N ALA A 225 -0.14 -10.83 -9.74
CA ALA A 225 -0.65 -12.07 -10.32
C ALA A 225 -0.68 -11.95 -11.84
N LEU A 226 -0.05 -12.89 -12.55
CA LEU A 226 0.17 -12.85 -14.00
C LEU A 226 -0.71 -13.89 -14.70
N TYR A 227 -1.33 -13.50 -15.82
CA TYR A 227 -2.24 -14.35 -16.57
C TYR A 227 -2.03 -14.24 -18.08
N SER A 228 -2.31 -15.33 -18.78
CA SER A 228 -2.32 -15.38 -20.24
C SER A 228 -3.60 -14.85 -20.87
N LEU A 229 -4.70 -14.83 -20.13
CA LEU A 229 -5.97 -14.26 -20.60
C LEU A 229 -6.42 -13.15 -19.64
N PRO A 230 -6.94 -12.02 -20.17
CA PRO A 230 -7.51 -10.96 -19.35
C PRO A 230 -8.92 -11.31 -18.85
N TRP A 231 -9.24 -10.80 -17.65
CA TRP A 231 -10.53 -10.99 -17.00
C TRP A 231 -11.14 -9.66 -16.59
N ASN A 232 -12.45 -9.52 -16.78
CA ASN A 232 -13.17 -8.31 -16.37
C ASN A 232 -13.59 -8.35 -14.89
N ALA A 233 -14.13 -7.23 -14.39
CA ALA A 233 -14.53 -7.07 -12.99
C ALA A 233 -15.53 -8.11 -12.46
N THR A 234 -16.25 -8.84 -13.33
CA THR A 234 -17.17 -9.91 -12.89
C THR A 234 -16.42 -11.07 -12.23
N TYR A 235 -15.14 -11.25 -12.56
CA TYR A 235 -14.28 -12.29 -11.97
C TYR A 235 -13.46 -11.79 -10.78
N ALA A 236 -13.50 -10.49 -10.47
CA ALA A 236 -12.83 -9.89 -9.32
C ALA A 236 -13.64 -10.13 -8.03
N VAL A 237 -13.70 -11.40 -7.60
CA VAL A 237 -14.52 -11.86 -6.46
C VAL A 237 -13.71 -12.41 -5.29
N ASN A 238 -12.39 -12.52 -5.43
CA ASN A 238 -11.52 -12.93 -4.34
C ASN A 238 -11.20 -11.72 -3.47
N ASP A 239 -11.80 -11.61 -2.28
CA ASP A 239 -11.56 -10.52 -1.31
C ASP A 239 -10.47 -10.88 -0.28
N GLY A 240 -9.90 -12.08 -0.38
CA GLY A 240 -8.91 -12.63 0.54
C GLY A 240 -9.39 -13.95 1.15
N TYR A 241 -8.84 -14.30 2.31
CA TYR A 241 -9.18 -15.55 2.99
C TYR A 241 -8.84 -15.47 4.48
N SER A 242 -9.39 -16.39 5.28
CA SER A 242 -9.03 -16.53 6.69
C SER A 242 -8.26 -17.83 6.91
N TRP A 243 -7.20 -17.77 7.72
CA TRP A 243 -6.44 -18.94 8.12
C TRP A 243 -6.08 -18.86 9.61
N GLY A 244 -6.65 -19.76 10.41
CA GLY A 244 -6.55 -19.67 11.87
C GLY A 244 -7.22 -18.39 12.39
N SER A 245 -6.48 -17.62 13.21
CA SER A 245 -6.91 -16.30 13.69
C SER A 245 -6.59 -15.15 12.73
N ASP A 246 -5.85 -15.43 11.66
CA ASP A 246 -5.38 -14.41 10.73
C ASP A 246 -6.38 -14.21 9.59
N LYS A 247 -6.69 -12.96 9.29
CA LYS A 247 -7.45 -12.55 8.13
C LYS A 247 -6.50 -11.96 7.09
N TYR A 248 -6.54 -12.51 5.88
CA TYR A 248 -5.86 -11.98 4.71
C TYR A 248 -6.88 -11.23 3.86
N THR A 249 -6.58 -9.99 3.47
CA THR A 249 -7.51 -9.12 2.75
C THR A 249 -6.78 -8.43 1.61
N ILE A 250 -7.48 -8.25 0.51
CA ILE A 250 -6.95 -7.58 -0.69
C ILE A 250 -7.26 -6.09 -0.63
N TYR A 251 -6.27 -5.28 -0.93
CA TYR A 251 -6.35 -3.82 -1.00
C TYR A 251 -5.76 -3.32 -2.30
N ASN A 252 -6.23 -2.16 -2.78
CA ASN A 252 -5.62 -1.43 -3.90
C ASN A 252 -5.42 -2.31 -5.15
N SER A 253 -6.46 -3.04 -5.56
CA SER A 253 -6.38 -3.98 -6.67
C SER A 253 -6.66 -3.29 -8.01
N LEU A 254 -5.66 -3.29 -8.88
CA LEU A 254 -5.73 -2.76 -10.24
C LEU A 254 -5.33 -3.85 -11.23
N ALA A 255 -6.07 -3.95 -12.33
CA ALA A 255 -5.79 -4.92 -13.36
C ALA A 255 -5.51 -4.27 -14.71
N TYR A 256 -4.48 -4.76 -15.38
CA TYR A 256 -3.95 -4.19 -16.60
C TYR A 256 -3.88 -5.28 -17.68
N THR A 257 -4.43 -4.97 -18.85
CA THR A 257 -4.34 -5.80 -20.05
C THR A 257 -3.37 -5.14 -21.03
N VAL A 258 -2.54 -5.92 -21.73
CA VAL A 258 -1.66 -5.39 -22.78
C VAL A 258 -2.45 -4.60 -23.81
N SER A 259 -1.84 -3.56 -24.39
CA SER A 259 -2.51 -2.72 -25.38
C SER A 259 -2.47 -3.28 -26.81
N THR A 260 -1.63 -4.29 -27.05
CA THR A 260 -1.49 -5.00 -28.32
C THR A 260 -2.44 -6.18 -28.41
N ASP A 261 -2.43 -6.87 -29.56
CA ASP A 261 -3.07 -8.19 -29.69
C ASP A 261 -2.52 -9.16 -28.62
N LEU A 262 -3.41 -10.02 -28.12
CA LEU A 262 -3.05 -11.04 -27.14
C LEU A 262 -2.09 -12.06 -27.79
N ASP A 263 -1.00 -12.39 -27.10
CA ASP A 263 -0.13 -13.50 -27.49
C ASP A 263 -0.70 -14.80 -26.90
N PHE A 264 -1.29 -15.64 -27.74
CA PHE A 264 -1.85 -16.94 -27.31
C PHE A 264 -0.82 -18.05 -27.19
N GLY A 265 0.47 -17.75 -27.37
CA GLY A 265 1.55 -18.70 -27.07
C GLY A 265 1.52 -19.98 -27.89
N ASN A 266 1.11 -19.87 -29.16
CA ASN A 266 0.88 -21.00 -30.08
C ASN A 266 -0.23 -21.98 -29.64
N ASN A 267 -1.05 -21.64 -28.65
CA ASN A 267 -2.12 -22.50 -28.17
C ASN A 267 -3.41 -22.23 -28.96
N ALA A 268 -3.83 -23.22 -29.77
CA ALA A 268 -5.01 -23.15 -30.61
C ALA A 268 -6.33 -23.35 -29.86
N GLU A 269 -6.30 -23.74 -28.57
CA GLU A 269 -7.53 -23.89 -27.75
C GLU A 269 -8.05 -22.53 -27.26
N ILE A 270 -7.20 -21.51 -27.29
CA ILE A 270 -7.49 -20.17 -26.77
C ILE A 270 -7.35 -19.05 -27.82
N ASP A 271 -6.99 -19.37 -29.06
CA ASP A 271 -6.76 -18.38 -30.12
C ASP A 271 -8.04 -17.67 -30.59
N ASP A 272 -9.20 -18.22 -30.22
CA ASP A 272 -10.52 -17.67 -30.43
C ASP A 272 -11.01 -16.80 -29.26
N PHE A 273 -10.20 -16.63 -28.21
CA PHE A 273 -10.60 -15.85 -27.03
C PHE A 273 -10.78 -14.37 -27.40
N VAL A 274 -11.99 -13.87 -27.16
CA VAL A 274 -12.33 -12.46 -27.35
C VAL A 274 -12.55 -11.79 -25.99
N TYR A 275 -11.68 -10.84 -25.67
CA TYR A 275 -11.81 -10.06 -24.46
C TYR A 275 -12.85 -8.93 -24.62
N THR A 276 -13.87 -8.93 -23.77
CA THR A 276 -14.79 -7.80 -23.58
C THR A 276 -14.63 -7.26 -22.16
N ASN A 277 -14.24 -5.98 -22.09
CA ASN A 277 -14.07 -5.24 -20.83
C ASN A 277 -15.42 -4.98 -20.17
#